data_AF-A0A8X8C2N2-F1
#
_entry.id   AF-A0A8X8C2N2-F1
#
_cell.length_a   1.000
_cell.length_b   1.000
_cell.length_c   1.000
_cell.angle_alpha   90.00
_cell.angle_beta   90.00
_cell.angle_gamma   90.00
#
_symmetry.space_group_name_H-M   'P 1'
#
loop_
_entity.id
_entity.type
_entity.pdbx_description
1 polymer ?
#
loop_
_entity_poly.entity_id
_entity_poly.type
_entity_poly.pdbx_seq_one_letter_code
_entity_poly.pdbx_strand_id
1 'polypeptide(L)'
;MLKAWKWYQHCLSSHPVKTQIVSSGTLWGIGDIGAQYITHSTATSLLPKSNEGAEFKINWKRVAITSMFGFGFVGPVGHFWYEGLDRFIRLGFLLQPKSPRFVATKVAADGIIFGPFDLFVFFTYMGFSTGKNVAQVKEDVKRDFLPALILEGGVWPIFQVVNFRYVPVRYQLLYVNVFCLIDSAFLSWIEQQKDAPWKQWFTSFQPLKERGGRLAATAVGLPILVSDYCVFFCHKNLETVSNAISGLISD
;
A
#
# COMPACT_ATOMS: atom_id res chain seq x y z
N MET A 1 -4.80 6.37 -26.91
CA MET A 1 -3.81 6.17 -25.82
C MET A 1 -2.54 7.03 -25.99
N LEU A 2 -1.86 7.04 -27.15
CA LEU A 2 -0.62 7.81 -27.34
C LEU A 2 -0.75 9.34 -27.16
N LYS A 3 -1.90 9.94 -27.50
CA LYS A 3 -2.13 11.39 -27.35
C LYS A 3 -2.22 11.82 -25.87
N ALA A 4 -2.94 11.06 -25.04
CA ALA A 4 -3.07 11.33 -23.61
C ALA A 4 -1.73 11.17 -22.88
N TRP A 5 -0.95 10.14 -23.23
CA TRP A 5 0.39 9.95 -22.70
C TRP A 5 1.34 11.10 -23.08
N LYS A 6 1.35 11.51 -24.37
CA LYS A 6 2.15 12.67 -24.81
C LYS A 6 1.75 13.96 -24.11
N TRP A 7 0.44 14.19 -23.91
CA TRP A 7 -0.06 15.34 -23.15
C TRP A 7 0.41 15.30 -21.70
N TYR A 8 0.29 14.15 -21.02
CA TYR A 8 0.80 13.97 -19.66
C TYR A 8 2.31 14.22 -19.58
N GLN A 9 3.09 13.69 -20.53
CA GLN A 9 4.53 13.95 -20.61
C GLN A 9 4.85 15.44 -20.77
N HIS A 10 4.06 16.16 -21.59
CA HIS A 10 4.20 17.60 -21.75
C HIS A 10 3.92 18.34 -20.44
N CYS A 11 2.79 18.07 -19.79
CA CYS A 11 2.46 18.65 -18.49
C CYS A 11 3.52 18.35 -17.42
N LEU A 12 4.00 17.11 -17.36
CA LEU A 12 5.06 16.69 -16.44
C LEU A 12 6.39 17.41 -16.71
N SER A 13 6.69 17.70 -17.98
CA SER A 13 7.91 18.44 -18.34
C SER A 13 7.83 19.93 -18.00
N SER A 14 6.66 20.55 -18.17
CA SER A 14 6.47 21.98 -17.91
C SER A 14 6.20 22.29 -16.44
N HIS A 15 5.47 21.41 -15.75
CA HIS A 15 5.06 21.57 -14.36
C HIS A 15 5.14 20.22 -13.61
N PRO A 16 6.35 19.73 -13.30
CA PRO A 16 6.55 18.38 -12.75
C PRO A 16 5.83 18.18 -11.42
N VAL A 17 6.00 19.10 -10.47
CA VAL A 17 5.38 19.04 -9.13
C VAL A 17 3.86 19.05 -9.23
N LYS A 18 3.28 20.03 -9.93
CA LYS A 18 1.81 20.18 -10.05
C LYS A 18 1.17 18.98 -10.72
N THR A 19 1.78 18.48 -11.80
CA THR A 19 1.27 17.32 -12.55
C THR A 19 1.27 16.08 -11.66
N GLN A 20 2.36 15.86 -10.92
CA GLN A 20 2.47 14.74 -9.99
C GLN A 20 1.45 14.83 -8.86
N ILE A 21 1.30 15.99 -8.22
CA ILE A 21 0.30 16.24 -7.17
C ILE A 21 -1.13 15.91 -7.65
N VAL A 22 -1.53 16.45 -8.81
CA VAL A 22 -2.87 16.23 -9.35
C VAL A 22 -3.07 14.76 -9.74
N SER A 23 -2.06 14.14 -10.35
CA SER A 23 -2.13 12.73 -10.74
C SER A 23 -2.22 11.80 -9.52
N SER A 24 -1.46 12.06 -8.45
CA SER A 24 -1.51 11.30 -7.21
C SER A 24 -2.89 11.39 -6.57
N GLY A 25 -3.43 12.59 -6.35
CA GLY A 25 -4.77 12.74 -5.76
C GLY A 25 -5.87 12.05 -6.58
N THR A 26 -5.77 12.11 -7.91
CA THR A 26 -6.73 11.45 -8.81
C THR A 26 -6.62 9.93 -8.72
N LEU A 27 -5.40 9.39 -8.78
CA LEU A 27 -5.16 7.95 -8.72
C LEU A 27 -5.62 7.39 -7.38
N TRP A 28 -5.25 8.03 -6.26
CA TRP A 28 -5.69 7.60 -4.92
C TRP A 28 -7.22 7.55 -4.79
N GLY A 29 -7.94 8.55 -5.33
CA GLY A 29 -9.40 8.53 -5.36
C GLY A 29 -9.97 7.39 -6.21
N ILE A 30 -9.41 7.14 -7.40
CA ILE A 30 -9.80 6.01 -8.26
C ILE A 30 -9.54 4.67 -7.56
N GLY A 31 -8.39 4.54 -6.88
CA GLY A 31 -8.01 3.35 -6.13
C GLY A 31 -8.98 3.06 -5.01
N ASP A 32 -9.41 4.08 -4.29
CA ASP A 32 -10.40 3.94 -3.22
C ASP A 32 -11.77 3.49 -3.77
N ILE A 33 -12.22 4.04 -4.90
CA ILE A 33 -13.44 3.57 -5.57
C ILE A 33 -13.32 2.11 -5.98
N GLY A 34 -12.18 1.72 -6.57
CA GLY A 34 -11.90 0.34 -6.98
C GLY A 34 -11.88 -0.63 -5.80
N ALA A 35 -11.22 -0.24 -4.70
CA ALA A 35 -11.20 -0.98 -3.45
C ALA A 35 -12.63 -1.19 -2.92
N GLN A 36 -13.43 -0.12 -2.81
CA GLN A 36 -14.82 -0.20 -2.37
C GLN A 36 -15.67 -1.13 -3.25
N TYR A 37 -15.48 -1.07 -4.57
CA TYR A 37 -16.18 -1.94 -5.53
C TYR A 37 -15.82 -3.41 -5.33
N ILE A 38 -14.53 -3.72 -5.18
CA ILE A 38 -14.06 -5.10 -4.95
C ILE A 38 -14.58 -5.63 -3.62
N THR A 39 -14.56 -4.81 -2.56
CA THR A 39 -15.14 -5.16 -1.26
C THR A 39 -16.62 -5.53 -1.39
N HIS A 40 -17.42 -4.72 -2.10
CA HIS A 40 -18.86 -4.96 -2.29
C HIS A 40 -19.13 -6.20 -3.16
N SER A 41 -18.44 -6.31 -4.30
CA SER A 41 -18.58 -7.44 -5.23
C SER A 41 -18.20 -8.77 -4.58
N THR A 42 -17.06 -8.80 -3.87
CA THR A 42 -16.57 -10.01 -3.22
C THR A 42 -17.46 -10.40 -2.03
N ALA A 43 -17.91 -9.44 -1.21
CA ALA A 43 -18.85 -9.70 -0.12
C ALA A 43 -20.18 -10.28 -0.62
N THR A 44 -20.69 -9.78 -1.73
CA THR A 44 -21.93 -10.28 -2.36
C THR A 44 -21.75 -11.70 -2.90
N SER A 45 -20.59 -12.02 -3.47
CA SER A 45 -20.29 -13.36 -3.99
C SER A 45 -20.16 -14.43 -2.90
N LEU A 46 -19.66 -14.07 -1.71
CA LEU A 46 -19.41 -15.01 -0.61
C LEU A 46 -20.63 -15.24 0.30
N LEU A 47 -21.55 -14.26 0.39
CA LEU A 47 -22.77 -14.36 1.19
C LEU A 47 -24.02 -14.09 0.34
N PRO A 48 -24.38 -15.00 -0.60
CA PRO A 48 -25.50 -14.81 -1.52
C PRO A 48 -26.87 -14.73 -0.83
N LYS A 49 -27.02 -15.21 0.42
CA LYS A 49 -28.31 -15.28 1.13
C LYS A 49 -28.73 -14.04 1.91
N SER A 50 -27.87 -13.02 2.09
CA SER A 50 -28.22 -11.83 2.90
C SER A 50 -28.34 -10.52 2.11
N ASN A 51 -27.93 -10.49 0.83
CA ASN A 51 -27.74 -9.27 0.05
C ASN A 51 -28.48 -9.27 -1.31
N GLU A 52 -29.62 -9.96 -1.43
CA GLU A 52 -30.52 -9.75 -2.58
C GLU A 52 -31.09 -8.32 -2.50
N GLY A 53 -30.38 -7.34 -3.08
CA GLY A 53 -30.82 -5.94 -3.18
C GLY A 53 -29.87 -4.87 -2.59
N ALA A 54 -28.68 -5.23 -2.10
CA ALA A 54 -27.72 -4.24 -1.62
C ALA A 54 -27.04 -3.50 -2.79
N GLU A 55 -27.60 -2.37 -3.22
CA GLU A 55 -26.97 -1.52 -4.24
C GLU A 55 -25.56 -1.07 -3.81
N PHE A 56 -24.62 -1.11 -4.76
CA PHE A 56 -23.28 -0.57 -4.56
C PHE A 56 -23.37 0.95 -4.35
N LYS A 57 -23.05 1.41 -3.13
CA LYS A 57 -23.01 2.83 -2.79
C LYS A 57 -21.58 3.27 -2.52
N ILE A 58 -21.08 4.19 -3.33
CA ILE A 58 -19.76 4.77 -3.17
C ILE A 58 -19.75 5.69 -1.94
N ASN A 59 -18.84 5.43 -1.00
CA ASN A 59 -18.55 6.33 0.10
C ASN A 59 -17.65 7.48 -0.39
N TRP A 60 -18.29 8.53 -0.89
CA TRP A 60 -17.61 9.74 -1.38
C TRP A 60 -16.76 10.43 -0.32
N LYS A 61 -17.11 10.30 0.97
CA LYS A 61 -16.28 10.84 2.07
C LYS A 61 -14.93 10.14 2.12
N ARG A 62 -14.90 8.80 2.00
CA ARG A 62 -13.64 8.01 1.98
C ARG A 62 -12.81 8.34 0.74
N VAL A 63 -13.46 8.48 -0.42
CA VAL A 63 -12.80 8.88 -1.68
C VAL A 63 -12.17 10.27 -1.54
N ALA A 64 -12.88 11.24 -0.95
CA ALA A 64 -12.36 12.59 -0.75
C ALA A 64 -11.16 12.59 0.20
N ILE A 65 -11.23 11.87 1.32
CA ILE A 65 -10.14 11.76 2.30
C ILE A 65 -8.89 11.14 1.65
N THR A 66 -9.03 10.00 0.97
CA THR A 66 -7.90 9.31 0.32
C THR A 66 -7.32 10.11 -0.84
N SER A 67 -8.16 10.78 -1.63
CA SER A 67 -7.71 11.70 -2.68
C SER A 67 -6.96 12.91 -2.12
N MET A 68 -7.42 13.48 -1.00
CA MET A 68 -6.72 14.56 -0.29
C MET A 68 -5.37 14.11 0.25
N PHE A 69 -5.24 12.87 0.72
CA PHE A 69 -3.95 12.30 1.10
C PHE A 69 -3.00 12.20 -0.10
N GLY A 70 -3.49 11.68 -1.23
CA GLY A 70 -2.75 11.61 -2.48
C GLY A 70 -2.28 12.98 -2.98
N PHE A 71 -3.14 13.99 -2.89
CA PHE A 71 -2.85 15.36 -3.31
C PHE A 71 -1.91 16.10 -2.34
N GLY A 72 -2.20 16.04 -1.04
CA GLY A 72 -1.53 16.85 -0.02
C GLY A 72 -0.25 16.25 0.53
N PHE A 73 -0.09 14.93 0.49
CA PHE A 73 1.07 14.23 1.05
C PHE A 73 1.83 13.44 0.00
N VAL A 74 1.23 12.41 -0.60
CA VAL A 74 1.93 11.48 -1.51
C VAL A 74 2.47 12.19 -2.75
N GLY A 75 1.69 13.11 -3.32
CA GLY A 75 2.09 13.97 -4.43
C GLY A 75 3.37 14.78 -4.15
N PRO A 76 3.33 15.75 -3.22
CA PRO A 76 4.49 16.60 -2.96
C PRO A 76 5.64 15.85 -2.30
N VAL A 77 5.36 15.07 -1.25
CA VAL A 77 6.41 14.37 -0.49
C VAL A 77 7.06 13.31 -1.36
N GLY A 78 6.28 12.52 -2.09
CA GLY A 78 6.80 11.52 -3.01
C GLY A 78 7.65 12.13 -4.13
N HIS A 79 7.25 13.28 -4.69
CA HIS A 79 8.04 13.99 -5.70
C HIS A 79 9.44 14.34 -5.18
N PHE A 80 9.49 15.06 -4.06
CA PHE A 80 10.75 15.50 -3.46
C PHE A 80 11.57 14.33 -2.92
N TRP A 81 10.92 13.28 -2.43
CA TRP A 81 11.58 12.05 -2.00
C TRP A 81 12.34 11.39 -3.14
N TYR A 82 11.67 11.05 -4.24
CA TYR A 82 12.32 10.33 -5.35
C TYR A 82 13.40 11.16 -6.04
N GLU A 83 13.19 12.47 -6.20
CA GLU A 83 14.20 13.37 -6.76
C GLU A 83 15.38 13.57 -5.81
N GLY A 84 15.11 13.78 -4.51
CA GLY A 84 16.12 13.92 -3.47
C GLY A 84 16.97 12.66 -3.30
N LEU A 85 16.33 11.49 -3.29
CA LEU A 85 16.98 10.18 -3.20
C LEU A 85 17.94 9.95 -4.37
N ASP A 86 17.48 10.26 -5.59
CA ASP A 86 18.32 10.14 -6.80
C ASP A 86 19.52 11.10 -6.75
N ARG A 87 19.30 12.35 -6.35
CA ARG A 87 20.35 13.37 -6.20
C ARG A 87 21.35 13.01 -5.11
N PHE A 88 20.88 12.59 -3.94
CA PHE A 88 21.71 12.23 -2.80
C PHE A 88 22.60 11.04 -3.10
N ILE A 89 22.07 10.00 -3.77
CA ILE A 89 22.86 8.81 -4.08
C ILE A 89 23.88 9.06 -5.20
N ARG A 90 23.53 9.88 -6.20
CA ARG A 90 24.47 10.26 -7.26
C ARG A 90 25.59 11.17 -6.77
N LEU A 91 25.25 12.19 -5.98
CA LEU A 91 26.22 13.21 -5.57
C LEU A 91 26.94 12.85 -4.27
N GLY A 92 26.25 12.20 -3.32
CA GLY A 92 26.81 11.81 -2.03
C GLY A 92 27.61 10.51 -2.11
N PHE A 93 27.02 9.45 -2.69
CA PHE A 93 27.67 8.14 -2.79
C PHE A 93 28.43 7.91 -4.10
N LEU A 94 28.36 8.84 -5.06
CA LEU A 94 29.00 8.74 -6.38
C LEU A 94 28.69 7.43 -7.11
N LEU A 95 27.50 6.86 -6.86
CA LEU A 95 27.09 5.59 -7.45
C LEU A 95 26.62 5.80 -8.89
N GLN A 96 27.09 4.92 -9.77
CA GLN A 96 26.69 4.92 -11.17
C GLN A 96 25.18 4.66 -11.31
N PRO A 97 24.45 5.50 -12.06
CA PRO A 97 23.03 5.30 -12.29
C PRO A 97 22.77 3.90 -12.87
N LYS A 98 21.72 3.23 -12.37
CA LYS A 98 21.32 1.86 -12.78
C LYS A 98 22.28 0.74 -12.35
N SER A 99 23.34 1.03 -11.61
CA SER A 99 24.15 0.00 -10.94
C SER A 99 23.27 -0.81 -9.96
N PRO A 100 23.52 -2.12 -9.78
CA PRO A 100 22.86 -2.91 -8.74
C PRO A 100 22.98 -2.27 -7.35
N ARG A 101 24.14 -1.67 -7.03
CA ARG A 101 24.35 -0.96 -5.77
C ARG A 101 23.47 0.28 -5.66
N PHE A 102 23.36 1.05 -6.76
CA PHE A 102 22.50 2.23 -6.82
C PHE A 102 21.03 1.88 -6.55
N VAL A 103 20.54 0.82 -7.20
CA VAL A 103 19.16 0.35 -7.00
C VAL A 103 18.96 -0.19 -5.59
N ALA A 104 19.86 -1.03 -5.09
CA ALA A 104 19.77 -1.59 -3.73
C ALA A 104 19.76 -0.49 -2.66
N THR A 105 20.61 0.54 -2.78
CA THR A 105 20.61 1.68 -1.85
C THR A 105 19.30 2.46 -1.93
N LYS A 106 18.73 2.67 -3.13
CA LYS A 106 17.43 3.34 -3.27
C LYS A 106 16.32 2.53 -2.61
N VAL A 107 16.25 1.22 -2.87
CA VAL A 107 15.24 0.34 -2.27
C VAL A 107 15.37 0.27 -0.75
N ALA A 108 16.59 0.17 -0.23
CA ALA A 108 16.82 0.13 1.21
C ALA A 108 16.43 1.45 1.88
N ALA A 109 16.81 2.58 1.32
CA ALA A 109 16.42 3.89 1.85
C ALA A 109 14.90 4.11 1.77
N ASP A 110 14.26 3.69 0.68
CA ASP A 110 12.81 3.75 0.55
C ASP A 110 12.11 2.85 1.58
N GLY A 111 12.51 1.59 1.70
CA GLY A 111 11.88 0.64 2.62
C GLY A 111 12.15 0.90 4.11
N ILE A 112 13.32 1.44 4.47
CA ILE A 112 13.72 1.65 5.87
C ILE A 112 13.34 3.04 6.39
N ILE A 113 13.36 4.05 5.52
CA ILE A 113 13.09 5.44 5.92
C ILE A 113 11.69 5.86 5.50
N PHE A 114 11.38 5.75 4.20
CA PHE A 114 10.12 6.26 3.67
C PHE A 114 8.95 5.36 4.03
N GLY A 115 9.10 4.03 3.92
CA GLY A 115 8.05 3.06 4.22
C GLY A 115 7.43 3.23 5.62
N PRO A 116 8.22 3.17 6.71
CA PRO A 116 7.69 3.37 8.06
C PRO A 116 7.08 4.76 8.27
N PHE A 117 7.69 5.79 7.67
CA PHE A 117 7.24 7.17 7.79
C PHE A 117 5.89 7.38 7.08
N ASP A 118 5.79 6.99 5.82
CA ASP A 118 4.59 7.07 5.00
C ASP A 118 3.45 6.29 5.65
N LEU A 119 3.71 5.05 6.07
CA LEU A 119 2.73 4.21 6.73
C LEU A 119 2.23 4.84 8.04
N PHE A 120 3.11 5.39 8.86
CA PHE A 120 2.72 6.02 10.12
C PHE A 120 1.83 7.25 9.87
N VAL A 121 2.22 8.10 8.91
CA VAL A 121 1.44 9.29 8.53
C VAL A 121 0.09 8.87 7.96
N PHE A 122 0.05 7.82 7.13
CA PHE A 122 -1.18 7.29 6.56
C PHE A 122 -2.16 6.80 7.63
N PHE A 123 -1.74 5.92 8.54
CA PHE A 123 -2.59 5.42 9.62
C PHE A 123 -3.12 6.56 10.51
N THR A 124 -2.24 7.51 10.83
CA THR A 124 -2.60 8.68 11.65
C THR A 124 -3.62 9.58 10.93
N TYR A 125 -3.37 9.90 9.66
CA TYR A 125 -4.24 10.72 8.83
C TYR A 125 -5.62 10.09 8.64
N MET A 126 -5.65 8.80 8.28
CA MET A 126 -6.89 8.06 8.07
C MET A 126 -7.68 7.94 9.37
N GLY A 127 -7.01 7.70 10.49
CA GLY A 127 -7.64 7.66 11.81
C GLY A 127 -8.33 8.96 12.18
N PHE A 128 -7.63 10.10 12.09
CA PHE A 128 -8.25 11.39 12.40
C PHE A 128 -9.31 11.82 11.40
N SER A 129 -9.09 11.58 10.10
CA SER A 129 -10.05 11.96 9.05
C SER A 129 -11.36 11.15 9.11
N THR A 130 -11.33 9.97 9.73
CA THR A 130 -12.53 9.17 10.02
C THR A 130 -13.22 9.55 11.33
N GLY A 131 -12.67 10.50 12.09
CA GLY A 131 -13.25 11.02 13.33
C GLY A 131 -12.81 10.28 14.60
N LYS A 132 -11.76 9.45 14.53
CA LYS A 132 -11.21 8.78 15.72
C LYS A 132 -10.48 9.79 16.61
N ASN A 133 -10.55 9.57 17.91
CA ASN A 133 -9.76 10.34 18.88
C ASN A 133 -8.31 9.82 18.97
N VAL A 134 -7.43 10.59 19.62
CA VAL A 134 -6.00 10.28 19.71
C VAL A 134 -5.74 8.91 20.35
N ALA A 135 -6.52 8.51 21.36
CA ALA A 135 -6.34 7.23 22.02
C ALA A 135 -6.66 6.05 21.08
N GLN A 136 -7.75 6.17 20.32
CA GLN A 136 -8.14 5.18 19.31
C GLN A 136 -7.11 5.07 18.19
N VAL A 137 -6.63 6.21 17.65
CA VAL A 137 -5.58 6.21 16.61
C VAL A 137 -4.30 5.56 17.13
N LYS A 138 -3.89 5.86 18.37
CA LYS A 138 -2.71 5.26 18.99
C LYS A 138 -2.85 3.75 19.15
N GLU A 139 -4.05 3.28 19.50
CA GLU A 139 -4.32 1.84 19.63
C GLU A 139 -4.29 1.14 18.27
N ASP A 140 -4.91 1.72 17.25
CA ASP A 140 -4.88 1.19 15.88
C ASP A 140 -3.44 1.12 15.35
N VAL A 141 -2.66 2.20 15.50
CA VAL A 141 -1.24 2.22 15.11
C VAL A 141 -0.47 1.12 15.86
N LYS A 142 -0.67 0.96 17.17
CA LYS A 142 0.04 -0.09 17.93
C LYS A 142 -0.33 -1.49 17.46
N ARG A 143 -1.60 -1.72 17.11
CA ARG A 143 -2.11 -3.03 16.70
C ARG A 143 -1.64 -3.39 15.29
N ASP A 144 -1.72 -2.43 14.37
CA ASP A 144 -1.71 -2.73 12.93
C ASP A 144 -0.43 -2.25 12.22
N PHE A 145 0.32 -1.30 12.80
CA PHE A 145 1.48 -0.71 12.14
C PHE A 145 2.59 -1.72 11.88
N LEU A 146 2.98 -2.51 12.88
CA LEU A 146 4.11 -3.43 12.73
C LEU A 146 3.78 -4.59 11.77
N PRO A 147 2.61 -5.24 11.87
CA PRO A 147 2.20 -6.20 10.85
C PRO A 147 2.24 -5.56 9.43
N ALA A 148 1.92 -4.27 9.31
CA ALA A 148 1.76 -3.61 8.00
C ALA A 148 3.11 -3.29 7.43
N LEU A 149 4.01 -2.82 8.27
CA LEU A 149 5.38 -2.60 7.88
C LEU A 149 6.05 -3.89 7.39
N ILE A 150 5.80 -5.03 8.04
CA ILE A 150 6.37 -6.32 7.63
C ILE A 150 5.78 -6.76 6.29
N LEU A 151 4.46 -6.63 6.12
CA LEU A 151 3.77 -6.93 4.88
C LEU A 151 4.31 -6.07 3.73
N GLU A 152 4.18 -4.75 3.84
CA GLU A 152 4.57 -3.82 2.79
C GLU A 152 6.06 -3.95 2.50
N GLY A 153 6.86 -4.11 3.56
CA GLY A 153 8.30 -4.36 3.47
C GLY A 153 8.70 -5.68 2.82
N GLY A 154 7.81 -6.66 2.71
CA GLY A 154 8.05 -7.90 1.97
C GLY A 154 7.77 -7.75 0.48
N VAL A 155 6.68 -7.07 0.12
CA VAL A 155 6.17 -7.03 -1.26
C VAL A 155 6.75 -5.84 -2.05
N TRP A 156 6.75 -4.64 -1.45
CA TRP A 156 7.17 -3.42 -2.14
C TRP A 156 8.62 -3.40 -2.63
N PRO A 157 9.61 -4.01 -1.96
CA PRO A 157 10.97 -4.03 -2.49
C PRO A 157 11.05 -4.60 -3.90
N ILE A 158 10.24 -5.61 -4.24
CA ILE A 158 10.21 -6.20 -5.58
C ILE A 158 9.76 -5.14 -6.60
N PHE A 159 8.65 -4.44 -6.31
CA PHE A 159 8.15 -3.37 -7.17
C PHE A 159 9.12 -2.19 -7.27
N GLN A 160 9.78 -1.84 -6.15
CA GLN A 160 10.74 -0.74 -6.11
C GLN A 160 12.05 -1.06 -6.82
N VAL A 161 12.52 -2.32 -6.81
CA VAL A 161 13.67 -2.75 -7.62
C VAL A 161 13.36 -2.50 -9.11
N VAL A 162 12.19 -2.91 -9.58
CA VAL A 162 11.76 -2.69 -10.97
C VAL A 162 11.64 -1.18 -11.26
N ASN A 163 11.01 -0.44 -10.36
CA ASN A 163 10.84 1.01 -10.48
C ASN A 163 12.19 1.73 -10.64
N PHE A 164 13.12 1.54 -9.70
CA PHE A 164 14.40 2.24 -9.72
C PHE A 164 15.36 1.75 -10.81
N ARG A 165 15.19 0.52 -11.31
CA ARG A 165 16.04 -0.03 -12.37
C ARG A 165 15.62 0.41 -13.78
N TYR A 166 14.32 0.52 -14.03
CA TYR A 166 13.77 0.72 -15.39
C TYR A 166 13.03 2.03 -15.57
N VAL A 167 12.44 2.60 -14.52
CA VAL A 167 11.60 3.80 -14.62
C VAL A 167 12.44 5.06 -14.38
N PRO A 168 12.42 6.05 -15.29
CA PRO A 168 13.07 7.33 -15.06
C PRO A 168 12.46 8.06 -13.85
N VAL A 169 13.27 8.78 -13.07
CA VAL A 169 12.89 9.45 -11.80
C VAL A 169 11.57 10.22 -11.90
N ARG A 170 11.37 10.98 -12.97
CA ARG A 170 10.16 11.77 -13.22
C ARG A 170 8.85 10.95 -13.27
N TYR A 171 8.92 9.65 -13.55
CA TYR A 171 7.78 8.74 -13.63
C TYR A 171 7.71 7.75 -12.44
N GLN A 172 8.70 7.75 -11.54
CA GLN A 172 8.76 6.79 -10.43
C GLN A 172 7.56 6.91 -9.48
N LEU A 173 7.12 8.13 -9.21
CA LEU A 173 5.91 8.37 -8.40
C LEU A 173 4.63 7.88 -9.10
N LEU A 174 4.52 8.10 -10.42
CA LEU A 174 3.36 7.62 -11.18
C LEU A 174 3.29 6.09 -11.16
N TYR A 175 4.44 5.42 -11.33
CA TYR A 175 4.54 3.97 -11.23
C TYR A 175 4.05 3.48 -9.87
N VAL A 176 4.56 4.07 -8.79
CA VAL A 176 4.18 3.70 -7.41
C VAL A 176 2.68 3.89 -7.19
N ASN A 177 2.12 5.05 -7.56
CA ASN A 177 0.69 5.30 -7.40
C ASN A 177 -0.19 4.29 -8.16
N VAL A 178 0.22 3.81 -9.34
CA VAL A 178 -0.52 2.78 -10.07
C VAL A 178 -0.48 1.45 -9.33
N PHE A 179 0.68 1.05 -8.81
CA PHE A 179 0.79 -0.16 -8.00
C PHE A 179 0.05 -0.05 -6.67
N CYS A 180 -0.04 1.13 -6.06
CA CYS A 180 -0.91 1.36 -4.90
C CYS A 180 -2.38 1.05 -5.21
N LEU A 181 -2.86 1.29 -6.44
CA LEU A 181 -4.24 0.93 -6.83
C LEU A 181 -4.43 -0.58 -6.85
N ILE A 182 -3.46 -1.28 -7.43
CA ILE A 182 -3.46 -2.74 -7.54
C ILE A 182 -3.41 -3.36 -6.15
N ASP A 183 -2.52 -2.84 -5.30
CA ASP A 183 -2.36 -3.29 -3.93
C ASP A 183 -3.63 -3.01 -3.10
N SER A 184 -4.20 -1.81 -3.19
CA SER A 184 -5.48 -1.48 -2.53
C SER A 184 -6.62 -2.42 -2.95
N ALA A 185 -6.72 -2.71 -4.26
CA ALA A 185 -7.70 -3.63 -4.82
C ALA A 185 -7.50 -5.06 -4.30
N PHE A 186 -6.25 -5.53 -4.28
CA PHE A 186 -5.90 -6.87 -3.84
C PHE A 186 -6.10 -7.06 -2.32
N LEU A 187 -5.67 -6.09 -1.51
CA LEU A 187 -5.92 -6.04 -0.07
C LEU A 187 -7.41 -6.14 0.24
N SER A 188 -8.23 -5.36 -0.48
CA SER A 188 -9.70 -5.36 -0.33
C SER A 188 -10.33 -6.71 -0.68
N TRP A 189 -9.78 -7.41 -1.67
CA TRP A 189 -10.22 -8.76 -2.03
C TRP A 189 -9.84 -9.80 -0.98
N ILE A 190 -8.61 -9.75 -0.46
CA ILE A 190 -8.13 -10.65 0.61
C ILE A 190 -8.98 -10.49 1.88
N GLU A 191 -9.32 -9.26 2.27
CA GLU A 191 -10.09 -8.96 3.48
C GLU A 191 -11.41 -9.75 3.54
N GLN A 192 -12.03 -9.97 2.38
CA GLN A 192 -13.32 -10.65 2.27
C GLN A 192 -13.22 -12.17 2.42
N GLN A 193 -12.03 -12.76 2.32
CA GLN A 193 -11.82 -14.20 2.49
C GLN A 193 -11.77 -14.57 3.97
N LYS A 194 -12.92 -14.63 4.65
CA LYS A 194 -13.01 -14.87 6.10
C LYS A 194 -12.76 -16.32 6.55
N ASP A 195 -12.84 -17.31 5.66
CA ASP A 195 -12.81 -18.75 6.01
C ASP A 195 -11.52 -19.49 5.59
N ALA A 196 -10.42 -18.78 5.38
CA ALA A 196 -9.19 -19.45 4.98
C ALA A 196 -8.52 -20.17 6.17
N PRO A 197 -8.17 -21.48 6.06
CA PRO A 197 -7.66 -22.30 7.18
C PRO A 197 -6.44 -21.72 7.91
N TRP A 198 -5.64 -20.92 7.21
CA TRP A 198 -4.41 -20.33 7.73
C TRP A 198 -4.64 -19.11 8.64
N LYS A 199 -5.85 -18.54 8.70
CA LYS A 199 -6.19 -17.41 9.61
C LYS A 199 -6.30 -17.82 11.08
N GLN A 200 -6.62 -19.09 11.36
CA GLN A 200 -6.76 -19.59 12.74
C GLN A 200 -5.47 -19.50 13.56
N TRP A 201 -4.32 -19.47 12.89
CA TRP A 201 -3.01 -19.39 13.52
C TRP A 201 -2.67 -17.98 14.03
N PHE A 202 -3.28 -16.92 13.47
CA PHE A 202 -3.09 -15.54 13.95
C PHE A 202 -4.01 -15.13 15.08
N THR A 203 -5.20 -15.74 15.18
CA THR A 203 -6.06 -15.57 16.35
C THR A 203 -5.37 -16.00 17.66
N SER A 204 -4.27 -16.78 17.56
CA SER A 204 -3.40 -17.15 18.70
C SER A 204 -2.52 -16.00 19.23
N PHE A 205 -2.28 -14.95 18.44
CA PHE A 205 -1.45 -13.80 18.82
C PHE A 205 -2.25 -12.59 19.34
N GLN A 206 -3.58 -12.65 19.29
CA GLN A 206 -4.45 -11.70 20.00
C GLN A 206 -4.75 -12.21 21.41
N PRO A 207 -4.48 -11.45 22.48
CA PRO A 207 -5.02 -11.78 23.80
C PRO A 207 -6.55 -11.75 23.70
N LEU A 208 -7.19 -12.84 24.13
CA LEU A 208 -8.63 -13.03 24.25
C LEU A 208 -9.28 -11.92 25.11
N LYS A 209 -9.61 -10.77 24.52
CA LYS A 209 -10.43 -9.76 25.21
C LYS A 209 -11.49 -9.14 24.32
N GLU A 210 -12.10 -9.91 23.43
CA GLU A 210 -13.32 -9.45 22.73
C GLU A 210 -14.17 -10.63 22.20
N ARG A 211 -14.44 -11.63 23.07
CA ARG A 211 -15.60 -12.53 22.89
C ARG A 211 -16.76 -12.00 23.71
N GLY A 212 -17.43 -10.96 23.22
CA GLY A 212 -18.59 -10.43 23.95
C GLY A 212 -19.14 -9.13 23.39
N GLY A 213 -19.57 -9.10 22.14
CA GLY A 213 -20.32 -7.97 21.62
C GLY A 213 -20.53 -8.03 20.11
N ARG A 214 -21.72 -8.46 19.69
CA ARG A 214 -22.24 -8.07 18.37
C ARG A 214 -22.40 -6.56 18.37
N LEU A 215 -21.42 -5.82 17.86
CA LEU A 215 -21.53 -4.40 17.60
C LEU A 215 -20.90 -4.09 16.25
N ALA A 216 -21.79 -3.72 15.33
CA ALA A 216 -21.57 -3.01 14.08
C ALA A 216 -20.22 -3.22 13.38
N ALA A 217 -20.28 -3.91 12.24
CA ALA A 217 -19.34 -3.71 11.14
C ALA A 217 -19.44 -2.25 10.64
N THR A 218 -18.94 -1.30 11.41
CA THR A 218 -18.65 0.04 10.92
C THR A 218 -17.44 -0.07 10.04
N ALA A 219 -17.69 0.08 8.75
CA ALA A 219 -16.72 0.16 7.68
C ALA A 219 -15.56 1.12 8.03
N VAL A 220 -14.51 0.55 8.59
CA VAL A 220 -13.16 1.10 8.59
C VAL A 220 -12.26 -0.07 8.19
N GLY A 221 -12.38 -0.50 6.93
CA GLY A 221 -11.63 -1.62 6.32
C GLY A 221 -10.19 -1.21 5.99
N LEU A 222 -9.37 -1.06 7.02
CA LEU A 222 -7.95 -0.78 6.92
C LEU A 222 -7.08 -1.43 8.02
N PRO A 223 -7.58 -1.74 9.23
CA PRO A 223 -6.75 -2.32 10.28
C PRO A 223 -6.67 -3.86 10.28
N ILE A 224 -7.54 -4.57 9.55
CA ILE A 224 -7.51 -6.07 9.52
C ILE A 224 -6.64 -6.60 8.38
N LEU A 225 -6.29 -5.75 7.41
CA LEU A 225 -5.60 -6.06 6.15
C LEU A 225 -4.20 -6.68 6.30
N VAL A 226 -3.70 -6.67 7.52
CA VAL A 226 -2.28 -6.65 7.76
C VAL A 226 -1.75 -7.99 8.26
N SER A 227 -2.54 -8.65 9.11
CA SER A 227 -2.22 -9.98 9.62
C SER A 227 -2.26 -11.02 8.50
N ASP A 228 -3.16 -10.84 7.53
CA ASP A 228 -3.45 -11.82 6.49
C ASP A 228 -2.28 -12.03 5.50
N TYR A 229 -1.49 -10.99 5.31
CA TYR A 229 -0.50 -10.94 4.24
C TYR A 229 0.90 -11.38 4.72
N CYS A 230 1.20 -11.16 6.01
CA CYS A 230 2.43 -11.64 6.65
C CYS A 230 2.62 -13.15 6.48
N VAL A 231 1.57 -13.98 6.62
CA VAL A 231 1.72 -15.44 6.51
C VAL A 231 1.75 -15.92 5.07
N PHE A 232 0.98 -15.35 4.14
CA PHE A 232 1.04 -15.82 2.75
C PHE A 232 2.41 -15.57 2.12
N PHE A 233 3.03 -14.42 2.44
CA PHE A 233 4.35 -14.08 1.94
C PHE A 233 5.48 -14.74 2.75
N CYS A 234 5.34 -14.89 4.08
CA CYS A 234 6.32 -15.59 4.90
C CYS A 234 6.31 -17.10 4.62
N HIS A 235 5.16 -17.73 4.37
CA HIS A 235 5.08 -19.16 3.99
C HIS A 235 5.69 -19.42 2.61
N LYS A 236 5.36 -18.61 1.59
CA LYS A 236 5.95 -18.78 0.25
C LYS A 236 7.44 -18.44 0.19
N ASN A 237 7.91 -17.43 0.92
CA ASN A 237 9.34 -17.10 0.95
C ASN A 237 10.14 -18.01 1.89
N LEU A 238 9.58 -18.53 2.98
CA LEU A 238 10.26 -19.57 3.77
C LEU A 238 10.39 -20.87 2.97
N GLU A 239 9.38 -21.29 2.21
CA GLU A 239 9.52 -22.45 1.31
C GLU A 239 10.53 -22.16 0.19
N THR A 240 10.50 -20.97 -0.41
CA THR A 240 11.44 -20.62 -1.49
C THR A 240 12.88 -20.46 -0.99
N VAL A 241 13.09 -19.86 0.19
CA VAL A 241 14.40 -19.69 0.82
C VAL A 241 14.88 -21.00 1.43
N SER A 242 14.00 -21.82 2.02
CA SER A 242 14.35 -23.17 2.49
C SER A 242 14.73 -24.07 1.32
N ASN A 243 13.98 -24.04 0.21
CA ASN A 243 14.32 -24.82 -0.99
C ASN A 243 15.60 -24.31 -1.66
N ALA A 244 15.85 -23.00 -1.65
CA ALA A 244 17.11 -22.43 -2.13
C ALA A 244 18.31 -22.80 -1.25
N ILE A 245 18.15 -22.87 0.08
CA ILE A 245 19.19 -23.27 1.02
C ILE A 245 19.41 -24.80 0.98
N SER A 246 18.36 -25.60 0.87
CA SER A 246 18.46 -27.06 0.71
C SER A 246 19.10 -27.43 -0.63
N GLY A 247 18.86 -26.66 -1.70
CA GLY A 247 19.54 -26.82 -2.99
C GLY A 247 21.02 -26.39 -2.98
N LEU A 248 21.44 -25.55 -2.02
CA LEU A 248 22.85 -25.13 -1.84
C LEU A 248 23.64 -26.03 -0.87
N ILE A 249 22.98 -26.96 -0.19
CA ILE A 249 23.61 -27.91 0.76
C ILE A 249 23.66 -29.34 0.18
N SER A 250 23.00 -29.59 -0.97
CA SER A 250 23.00 -30.90 -1.66
C SER A 250 23.87 -30.96 -2.93
N ASP A 251 24.65 -29.91 -3.22
CA ASP A 251 25.75 -29.89 -4.20
C ASP A 251 27.07 -29.57 -3.48
#